data_AF-A0A963G0T0-F1
#
_entry.id   AF-A0A963G0T0-F1
#
_cell.length_a   1.000
_cell.length_b   1.000
_cell.length_c   1.000
_cell.angle_alpha   90.00
_cell.angle_beta   90.00
_cell.angle_gamma   90.00
#
_symmetry.space_group_name_H-M   'P 1'
#
loop_
_entity.id
_entity.type
_entity.pdbx_description
1 polymer ?
#
loop_
_entity_poly.entity_id
_entity_poly.type
_entity_poly.pdbx_seq_one_letter_code
_entity_poly.pdbx_strand_id
1 'polypeptide(L)'
;MNLGRTLPRLPALPLKHALMIAVVLVLAAAAARALTPQLSEVRDVVELESALPSRFGPWRELPSPLIQVNVALDRETSLDQPYDQVVMRAYQRDDGAVVYLAVAWGRRQRQEVKVHRPDLCYTAQGYRVAALASQHFDDIESPDGAVTGKRMLALGRRGGEAVSYWMRIGELFSEDAWETRLHILRQGLDGRIPDGVLVRASMRVRDAREAERAWPVTESFLADLTRALSPSARRMLLGWGRP
;
A
#
# COMPACT_ATOMS: atom_id res chain seq x y z
N MET A 1 -55.52 3.27 29.45
CA MET A 1 -54.33 4.13 29.53
C MET A 1 -53.64 3.85 30.86
N ASN A 2 -52.50 3.16 30.87
CA ASN A 2 -51.61 3.14 32.04
C ASN A 2 -50.18 2.80 31.57
N LEU A 3 -49.36 3.83 31.38
CA LEU A 3 -47.92 3.70 31.14
C LEU A 3 -47.25 3.47 32.50
N GLY A 4 -46.55 2.35 32.65
CA GLY A 4 -45.82 2.06 33.89
C GLY A 4 -44.82 0.92 33.76
N ARG A 5 -43.99 0.91 32.71
CA ARG A 5 -42.80 0.04 32.70
C ARG A 5 -41.77 0.63 33.66
N THR A 6 -41.77 0.15 34.89
CA THR A 6 -40.68 0.39 35.86
C THR A 6 -39.41 -0.22 35.32
N LEU A 7 -38.43 0.61 34.96
CA LEU A 7 -37.09 0.15 34.61
C LEU A 7 -36.51 -0.64 35.81
N PRO A 8 -35.83 -1.77 35.58
CA PRO A 8 -35.22 -2.53 36.66
C PRO A 8 -34.20 -1.65 37.39
N ARG A 9 -34.33 -1.58 38.73
CA ARG A 9 -33.35 -0.89 39.58
C ARG A 9 -32.02 -1.63 39.46
N LEU A 10 -31.00 -0.94 38.95
CA LEU A 10 -29.63 -1.46 38.95
C LEU A 10 -29.21 -1.81 40.38
N PRO A 11 -28.46 -2.90 40.60
CA PRO A 11 -27.97 -3.26 41.92
C PRO A 11 -27.15 -2.11 42.52
N ALA A 12 -27.41 -1.80 43.79
CA ALA A 12 -26.70 -0.73 44.48
C ALA A 12 -25.22 -1.11 44.69
N LEU A 13 -24.32 -0.46 43.96
CA LEU A 13 -22.88 -0.62 44.16
C LEU A 13 -22.47 0.03 45.49
N PRO A 14 -21.79 -0.68 46.41
CA PRO A 14 -21.31 -0.08 47.65
C PRO A 14 -20.30 1.03 47.34
N LEU A 15 -20.38 2.15 48.07
CA LEU A 15 -19.56 3.35 47.84
C LEU A 15 -18.05 3.04 47.72
N LYS A 16 -17.54 2.10 48.51
CA LYS A 16 -16.14 1.63 48.44
C LYS A 16 -15.74 1.05 47.07
N HIS A 17 -16.63 0.30 46.42
CA HIS A 17 -16.38 -0.26 45.10
C HIS A 17 -16.49 0.82 44.03
N ALA A 18 -17.46 1.73 44.15
CA ALA A 18 -17.58 2.88 43.26
C ALA A 18 -16.32 3.77 43.30
N LEU A 19 -15.80 4.05 44.50
CA LEU A 19 -14.56 4.82 44.69
C LEU A 19 -13.34 4.10 44.12
N MET A 20 -13.21 2.80 44.37
CA MET A 20 -12.13 1.98 43.81
C MET A 20 -12.15 1.99 42.28
N ILE A 21 -13.32 1.79 41.66
CA ILE A 21 -13.47 1.86 40.20
C ILE A 21 -13.12 3.25 39.69
N ALA A 22 -13.59 4.32 40.35
CA ALA A 22 -13.27 5.68 39.96
C ALA A 22 -11.75 5.96 40.00
N VAL A 23 -11.06 5.52 41.06
CA VAL A 23 -9.61 5.64 41.18
C VAL A 23 -8.89 4.88 40.06
N VAL A 24 -9.30 3.64 39.79
CA VAL A 24 -8.72 2.83 38.70
C VAL A 24 -8.89 3.52 37.35
N LEU A 25 -10.08 4.07 37.06
CA LEU A 25 -10.35 4.79 35.81
C LEU A 25 -9.53 6.08 35.69
N VAL A 26 -9.38 6.84 36.78
CA VAL A 26 -8.55 8.05 36.80
C VAL A 26 -7.07 7.72 36.57
N LEU A 27 -6.56 6.69 37.25
CA LEU A 27 -5.19 6.22 37.05
C LEU A 27 -4.97 5.72 35.62
N ALA A 28 -5.92 4.96 35.07
CA ALA A 28 -5.86 4.50 33.68
C ALA A 28 -5.86 5.67 32.69
N ALA A 29 -6.70 6.69 32.90
CA ALA A 29 -6.74 7.88 32.05
C ALA A 29 -5.46 8.72 32.14
N ALA A 30 -4.92 8.90 33.35
CA ALA A 30 -3.65 9.60 33.57
C ALA A 30 -2.48 8.84 32.93
N ALA A 31 -2.41 7.52 33.11
CA ALA A 31 -1.42 6.67 32.48
C ALA A 31 -1.54 6.70 30.95
N ALA A 32 -2.75 6.58 30.41
CA ALA A 32 -2.99 6.68 28.96
C ALA A 32 -2.47 8.01 28.40
N ARG A 33 -2.78 9.13 29.07
CA ARG A 33 -2.31 10.45 28.63
C ARG A 33 -0.78 10.62 28.77
N ALA A 34 -0.19 10.09 29.83
CA ALA A 34 1.25 10.15 30.05
C ALA A 34 2.04 9.24 29.08
N LEU A 35 1.45 8.11 28.68
CA LEU A 35 2.07 7.11 27.81
C LEU A 35 1.67 7.25 26.34
N THR A 36 0.81 8.21 25.97
CA THR A 36 0.44 8.44 24.57
C THR A 36 1.68 8.96 23.82
N PRO A 37 2.20 8.23 22.82
CA PRO A 37 3.38 8.67 22.09
C PRO A 37 3.06 9.89 21.23
N GLN A 38 4.04 10.79 21.08
CA GLN A 38 3.96 11.84 20.07
C GLN A 38 4.32 11.23 18.71
N LEU A 39 3.38 11.27 17.79
CA LEU A 39 3.55 10.68 16.47
C LEU A 39 4.24 11.66 15.51
N SER A 40 5.20 11.15 14.76
CA SER A 40 5.93 11.85 13.70
C SER A 40 5.79 11.14 12.36
N GLU A 41 5.59 11.93 11.32
CA GLU A 41 5.47 11.46 9.93
C GLU A 41 6.82 11.53 9.22
N VAL A 42 6.95 10.75 8.14
CA VAL A 42 8.07 10.87 7.21
C VAL A 42 8.18 12.33 6.71
N ARG A 43 9.37 12.90 6.88
CA ARG A 43 9.75 14.24 6.38
C ARG A 43 10.54 14.08 5.08
N ASP A 44 10.67 15.16 4.31
CA ASP A 44 11.45 15.20 3.06
C ASP A 44 10.98 14.23 1.98
N VAL A 45 9.68 14.28 1.70
CA VAL A 45 9.01 13.47 0.68
C VAL A 45 9.40 13.95 -0.71
N VAL A 46 9.86 13.04 -1.57
CA VAL A 46 10.14 13.32 -2.98
C VAL A 46 8.81 13.39 -3.76
N GLU A 47 8.75 14.27 -4.74
CA GLU A 47 7.65 14.30 -5.71
C GLU A 47 7.82 13.13 -6.70
N LEU A 48 6.87 12.21 -6.75
CA LEU A 48 6.94 10.98 -7.55
C LEU A 48 7.09 11.27 -9.04
N GLU A 49 6.41 12.32 -9.51
CA GLU A 49 6.42 12.77 -10.91
C GLU A 49 7.83 13.16 -11.36
N SER A 50 8.63 13.80 -10.50
CA SER A 50 10.01 14.15 -10.83
C SER A 50 11.00 13.02 -10.48
N ALA A 51 10.64 12.16 -9.52
CA ALA A 51 11.46 11.02 -9.09
C ALA A 51 11.61 9.92 -10.15
N LEU A 52 10.56 9.68 -10.93
CA LEU A 52 10.54 8.60 -11.91
C LEU A 52 11.23 9.04 -13.22
N PRO A 53 12.31 8.35 -13.65
CA PRO A 53 13.01 8.72 -14.86
C PRO A 53 12.16 8.45 -16.10
N SER A 54 12.26 9.34 -17.09
CA SER A 54 11.62 9.15 -18.40
C SER A 54 12.36 8.14 -19.29
N ARG A 55 13.64 7.83 -18.97
CA ARG A 55 14.44 6.80 -19.64
C ARG A 55 15.39 6.14 -18.65
N PHE A 56 15.52 4.82 -18.74
CA PHE A 56 16.46 4.04 -17.94
C PHE A 56 16.68 2.67 -18.58
N GLY A 57 17.93 2.19 -18.57
CA GLY A 57 18.28 0.95 -19.27
C GLY A 57 17.75 0.96 -20.70
N PRO A 58 17.01 -0.07 -21.14
CA PRO A 58 16.44 -0.13 -22.48
C PRO A 58 15.01 0.50 -22.57
N TRP A 59 14.49 1.08 -21.48
CA TRP A 59 13.12 1.57 -21.37
C TRP A 59 13.03 3.08 -21.60
N ARG A 60 11.98 3.50 -22.32
CA ARG A 60 11.67 4.90 -22.60
C ARG A 60 10.19 5.15 -22.37
N GLU A 61 9.87 6.21 -21.66
CA GLU A 61 8.50 6.64 -21.41
C GLU A 61 7.79 7.00 -22.71
N LEU A 62 6.55 6.54 -22.85
CA LEU A 62 5.66 6.91 -23.94
C LEU A 62 5.00 8.27 -23.62
N PRO A 63 5.14 9.28 -24.49
CA PRO A 63 4.62 10.63 -24.23
C PRO A 63 3.10 10.71 -24.05
N SER A 64 2.36 9.75 -24.60
CA SER A 64 0.92 9.62 -24.41
C SER A 64 0.65 8.35 -23.60
N PRO A 65 0.23 8.47 -22.33
CA PRO A 65 -0.02 7.30 -21.51
C PRO A 65 -1.19 6.52 -22.10
N LEU A 66 -0.95 5.26 -22.48
CA LEU A 66 -2.05 4.41 -22.91
C LEU A 66 -2.93 4.09 -21.69
N ILE A 67 -4.22 3.88 -21.94
CA ILE A 67 -5.20 3.56 -20.90
C ILE A 67 -4.75 2.29 -20.15
N GLN A 68 -4.48 2.43 -18.86
CA GLN A 68 -4.21 1.32 -17.93
C GLN A 68 -5.23 1.32 -16.79
N VAL A 69 -5.34 0.19 -16.08
CA VAL A 69 -6.22 0.06 -14.91
C VAL A 69 -5.79 1.05 -13.84
N ASN A 70 -6.72 1.88 -13.35
CA ASN A 70 -6.40 2.90 -12.37
C ASN A 70 -6.10 2.25 -11.00
N VAL A 71 -5.18 2.83 -10.24
CA VAL A 71 -4.89 2.41 -8.85
C VAL A 71 -5.86 3.04 -7.85
N ALA A 72 -6.59 4.08 -8.25
CA ALA A 72 -7.70 4.68 -7.51
C ALA A 72 -9.03 4.44 -8.22
N LEU A 73 -10.11 4.31 -7.44
CA LEU A 73 -11.46 4.10 -7.97
C LEU A 73 -12.13 5.40 -8.45
N ASP A 74 -11.74 6.55 -7.89
CA ASP A 74 -12.31 7.86 -8.21
C ASP A 74 -11.27 8.82 -8.81
N ARG A 75 -11.70 9.64 -9.79
CA ARG A 75 -10.90 10.74 -10.39
C ARG A 75 -11.09 12.07 -9.66
N GLU A 76 -12.08 12.16 -8.79
CA GLU A 76 -12.41 13.38 -8.08
C GLU A 76 -11.90 13.29 -6.65
N THR A 77 -11.54 14.45 -6.11
CA THR A 77 -11.02 14.75 -4.78
C THR A 77 -11.96 14.25 -3.68
N SER A 78 -12.10 12.94 -3.54
CA SER A 78 -12.83 12.32 -2.44
C SER A 78 -11.95 12.39 -1.20
N LEU A 79 -12.56 12.71 -0.07
CA LEU A 79 -11.90 12.69 1.25
C LEU A 79 -11.39 11.29 1.65
N ASP A 80 -11.62 10.28 0.80
CA ASP A 80 -11.34 8.85 1.00
C ASP A 80 -10.21 8.35 0.07
N GLN A 81 -9.51 9.23 -0.66
CA GLN A 81 -8.36 8.83 -1.47
C GLN A 81 -7.18 8.42 -0.56
N PRO A 82 -6.71 7.16 -0.60
CA PRO A 82 -5.69 6.65 0.32
C PRO A 82 -4.25 7.10 -0.03
N TYR A 83 -4.07 7.83 -1.13
CA TYR A 83 -2.77 8.19 -1.67
C TYR A 83 -2.61 9.72 -1.74
N ASP A 84 -1.48 10.20 -1.27
CA ASP A 84 -1.06 11.60 -1.40
C ASP A 84 -0.47 11.88 -2.80
N GLN A 85 0.14 10.87 -3.44
CA GLN A 85 0.74 10.99 -4.77
C GLN A 85 0.48 9.73 -5.60
N VAL A 86 0.13 9.89 -6.88
CA VAL A 86 -0.11 8.77 -7.81
C VAL A 86 0.47 9.09 -9.19
N VAL A 87 1.45 8.30 -9.61
CA VAL A 87 2.01 8.37 -10.97
C VAL A 87 1.63 7.13 -11.76
N MET A 88 1.15 7.36 -12.99
CA MET A 88 0.81 6.33 -13.96
C MET A 88 1.54 6.62 -15.27
N ARG A 89 2.40 5.70 -15.70
CA ARG A 89 3.21 5.82 -16.94
C ARG A 89 3.17 4.55 -17.76
N ALA A 90 3.49 4.68 -19.04
CA ALA A 90 3.76 3.56 -19.92
C ALA A 90 5.19 3.69 -20.46
N TYR A 91 5.95 2.61 -20.43
CA TYR A 91 7.30 2.55 -20.94
C TYR A 91 7.38 1.54 -22.07
N GLN A 92 8.14 1.87 -23.10
CA GLN A 92 8.43 1.00 -24.23
C GLN A 92 9.90 0.65 -24.25
N ARG A 93 10.20 -0.58 -24.63
CA ARG A 93 11.53 -1.08 -24.95
C ARG A 93 11.69 -1.23 -26.46
N ASP A 94 12.95 -1.21 -26.94
CA ASP A 94 13.27 -1.24 -28.37
C ASP A 94 12.75 -2.52 -29.10
N ASP A 95 12.48 -3.61 -28.37
CA ASP A 95 11.85 -4.84 -28.91
C ASP A 95 10.32 -4.76 -29.04
N GLY A 96 9.73 -3.61 -28.73
CA GLY A 96 8.29 -3.36 -28.79
C GLY A 96 7.53 -3.74 -27.53
N ALA A 97 8.19 -4.28 -26.48
CA ALA A 97 7.54 -4.54 -25.20
C ALA A 97 7.05 -3.23 -24.56
N VAL A 98 5.82 -3.23 -24.04
CA VAL A 98 5.23 -2.09 -23.34
C VAL A 98 4.83 -2.50 -21.93
N VAL A 99 5.36 -1.79 -20.93
CA VAL A 99 5.05 -1.99 -19.52
C VAL A 99 4.32 -0.77 -18.97
N TYR A 100 3.20 -1.03 -18.30
CA TYR A 100 2.39 -0.04 -17.60
C TYR A 100 2.80 0.01 -16.14
N LEU A 101 3.37 1.14 -15.73
CA LEU A 101 3.76 1.43 -14.36
C LEU A 101 2.66 2.23 -13.67
N ALA A 102 2.33 1.83 -12.45
CA ALA A 102 1.60 2.66 -11.50
C ALA A 102 2.33 2.65 -10.15
N VAL A 103 2.57 3.84 -9.61
CA VAL A 103 3.14 4.06 -8.28
C VAL A 103 2.16 4.93 -7.50
N ALA A 104 1.76 4.46 -6.32
CA ALA A 104 0.85 5.20 -5.46
C ALA A 104 1.44 5.24 -4.05
N TRP A 105 1.61 6.43 -3.49
CA TRP A 105 2.24 6.66 -2.19
C TRP A 105 1.31 7.45 -1.27
N GLY A 106 1.31 7.08 0.01
CA GLY A 106 0.58 7.78 1.07
C GLY A 106 1.48 8.07 2.27
N ARG A 107 1.47 9.33 2.74
CA ARG A 107 2.24 9.85 3.88
C ARG A 107 1.78 9.26 5.20
N ARG A 108 0.46 9.04 5.33
CA ARG A 108 -0.17 8.57 6.57
C ARG A 108 -1.09 7.40 6.30
N GLN A 109 -0.96 6.37 7.13
CA GLN A 109 -2.01 5.38 7.34
C GLN A 109 -3.08 5.97 8.29
N ARG A 110 -4.00 6.80 7.77
CA ARG A 110 -5.13 7.35 8.55
C ARG A 110 -6.19 6.27 8.79
N GLN A 111 -6.01 5.50 9.87
CA GLN A 111 -6.96 4.58 10.51
C GLN A 111 -7.54 3.41 9.69
N GLU A 112 -7.62 3.48 8.36
CA GLU A 112 -8.11 2.41 7.48
C GLU A 112 -7.59 2.57 6.04
N VAL A 113 -6.42 3.18 5.86
CA VAL A 113 -5.80 3.40 4.53
C VAL A 113 -5.36 2.07 3.95
N LYS A 114 -6.32 1.37 3.35
CA LYS A 114 -6.06 0.27 2.44
C LYS A 114 -5.32 0.91 1.27
N VAL A 115 -3.99 0.83 1.24
CA VAL A 115 -3.28 0.80 -0.05
C VAL A 115 -4.03 -0.28 -0.83
N HIS A 116 -4.92 0.15 -1.74
CA HIS A 116 -5.92 -0.76 -2.26
C HIS A 116 -5.18 -1.81 -3.06
N ARG A 117 -5.37 -3.06 -2.62
CA ARG A 117 -4.70 -4.17 -3.26
C ARG A 117 -5.17 -4.27 -4.72
N PRO A 118 -4.25 -4.49 -5.68
CA PRO A 118 -4.61 -4.64 -7.08
C PRO A 118 -5.72 -5.67 -7.34
N ASP A 119 -5.79 -6.79 -6.60
CA ASP A 119 -6.86 -7.78 -6.76
C ASP A 119 -8.27 -7.19 -6.55
N LEU A 120 -8.40 -6.24 -5.61
CA LEU A 120 -9.67 -5.56 -5.34
C LEU A 120 -9.97 -4.49 -6.39
N CYS A 121 -8.99 -3.65 -6.74
CA CYS A 121 -9.16 -2.57 -7.72
C CYS A 121 -9.49 -3.11 -9.12
N TYR A 122 -8.83 -4.19 -9.54
CA TYR A 122 -9.10 -4.84 -10.82
C TYR A 122 -10.51 -5.45 -10.84
N THR A 123 -10.90 -6.13 -9.75
CA THR A 123 -12.26 -6.68 -9.63
C THR A 123 -13.33 -5.59 -9.68
N ALA A 124 -13.12 -4.49 -8.96
CA ALA A 124 -14.03 -3.33 -8.98
C ALA A 124 -14.12 -2.66 -10.36
N GLN A 125 -13.05 -2.71 -11.16
CA GLN A 125 -13.02 -2.23 -12.55
C GLN A 125 -13.48 -3.28 -13.59
N GLY A 126 -14.07 -4.39 -13.13
CA GLY A 126 -14.69 -5.40 -13.98
C GLY A 126 -13.76 -6.47 -14.55
N TYR A 127 -12.55 -6.61 -14.02
CA TYR A 127 -11.67 -7.74 -14.30
C TYR A 127 -11.97 -8.92 -13.37
N ARG A 128 -11.65 -10.13 -13.80
CA ARG A 128 -11.61 -11.32 -12.97
C ARG A 128 -10.16 -11.68 -12.69
N VAL A 129 -9.78 -11.78 -11.42
CA VAL A 129 -8.47 -12.30 -11.02
C VAL A 129 -8.44 -13.81 -11.27
N ALA A 130 -7.72 -14.23 -12.31
CA ALA A 130 -7.62 -15.62 -12.72
C ALA A 130 -6.47 -16.38 -12.05
N ALA A 131 -5.41 -15.67 -11.64
CA ALA A 131 -4.32 -16.20 -10.85
C ALA A 131 -3.77 -15.12 -9.92
N LEU A 132 -3.33 -15.51 -8.72
CA LEU A 132 -2.67 -14.66 -7.74
C LEU A 132 -1.69 -15.51 -6.93
N ALA A 133 -0.41 -15.19 -7.00
CA ALA A 133 0.65 -15.93 -6.32
C ALA A 133 1.68 -14.97 -5.72
N SER A 134 2.25 -15.35 -4.58
CA SER A 134 3.38 -14.66 -3.95
C SER A 134 4.61 -14.70 -4.85
N GLN A 135 5.41 -13.64 -4.85
CA GLN A 135 6.60 -13.49 -5.66
C GLN A 135 7.70 -12.79 -4.85
N HIS A 136 8.93 -13.34 -4.93
CA HIS A 136 10.14 -12.69 -4.43
C HIS A 136 10.81 -11.97 -5.59
N PHE A 137 11.15 -10.69 -5.41
CA PHE A 137 11.83 -9.89 -6.41
C PHE A 137 13.33 -9.90 -6.10
N ASP A 138 13.98 -11.03 -6.33
CA ASP A 138 15.36 -11.29 -5.90
C ASP A 138 16.39 -10.33 -6.51
N ASP A 139 16.11 -9.77 -7.68
CA ASP A 139 16.96 -8.78 -8.37
C ASP A 139 16.76 -7.34 -7.85
N ILE A 140 15.91 -7.14 -6.83
CA ILE A 140 15.63 -5.85 -6.21
C ILE A 140 16.12 -5.87 -4.76
N GLU A 141 17.26 -5.22 -4.54
CA GLU A 141 17.77 -5.00 -3.20
C GLU A 141 16.95 -3.92 -2.48
N SER A 142 16.35 -4.27 -1.34
CA SER A 142 15.83 -3.31 -0.35
C SER A 142 16.75 -3.28 0.87
N PRO A 143 16.92 -2.12 1.53
CA PRO A 143 17.69 -2.00 2.77
C PRO A 143 17.23 -2.96 3.89
N ASP A 144 15.95 -3.35 3.91
CA ASP A 144 15.32 -4.03 5.05
C ASP A 144 15.01 -5.51 4.82
N GLY A 145 15.38 -6.05 3.65
CA GLY A 145 15.20 -7.45 3.31
C GLY A 145 14.84 -7.67 1.85
N ALA A 146 14.42 -8.90 1.55
CA ALA A 146 13.93 -9.24 0.21
C ALA A 146 12.62 -8.50 -0.08
N VAL A 147 12.51 -7.92 -1.28
CA VAL A 147 11.26 -7.34 -1.75
C VAL A 147 10.31 -8.48 -2.09
N THR A 148 9.19 -8.56 -1.38
CA THR A 148 8.12 -9.54 -1.62
C THR A 148 6.86 -8.86 -2.14
N GLY A 149 6.12 -9.56 -2.97
CA GLY A 149 4.88 -9.05 -3.55
C GLY A 149 4.14 -10.14 -4.29
N LYS A 150 3.38 -9.80 -5.33
CA LYS A 150 2.55 -10.79 -6.04
C LYS A 150 2.65 -10.68 -7.54
N ARG A 151 2.56 -11.85 -8.18
CA ARG A 151 2.15 -12.01 -9.56
C ARG A 151 0.64 -12.19 -9.61
N MET A 152 -0.02 -11.48 -10.52
CA MET A 152 -1.46 -11.56 -10.73
C MET A 152 -1.76 -11.64 -12.22
N LEU A 153 -2.70 -12.51 -12.60
CA LEU A 153 -3.33 -12.50 -13.91
C LEU A 153 -4.75 -11.99 -13.75
N ALA A 154 -5.06 -10.85 -14.35
CA ALA A 154 -6.41 -10.31 -14.39
C ALA A 154 -6.96 -10.39 -15.81
N LEU A 155 -8.17 -10.94 -15.99
CA LEU A 155 -8.81 -11.10 -17.29
C LEU A 155 -10.08 -10.25 -17.35
N GLY A 156 -10.20 -9.38 -18.35
CA GLY A 156 -11.37 -8.52 -18.53
C GLY A 156 -11.91 -8.55 -19.96
N ARG A 157 -13.02 -7.84 -20.18
CA ARG A 157 -13.64 -7.72 -21.51
C ARG A 157 -12.74 -7.03 -22.55
N ARG A 158 -11.77 -6.23 -22.10
CA ARG A 158 -10.84 -5.45 -22.93
C ARG A 158 -9.47 -6.11 -23.09
N GLY A 159 -9.35 -7.39 -22.74
CA GLY A 159 -8.08 -8.13 -22.68
C GLY A 159 -7.66 -8.44 -21.25
N GLY A 160 -6.61 -9.24 -21.11
CA GLY A 160 -5.99 -9.55 -19.83
C GLY A 160 -4.78 -8.66 -19.53
N GLU A 161 -4.38 -8.66 -18.26
CA GLU A 161 -3.15 -8.05 -17.79
C GLU A 161 -2.39 -9.01 -16.88
N ALA A 162 -1.12 -9.21 -17.17
CA ALA A 162 -0.16 -9.84 -16.29
C ALA A 162 0.50 -8.74 -15.46
N VAL A 163 0.37 -8.85 -14.15
CA VAL A 163 0.72 -7.81 -13.19
C VAL A 163 1.75 -8.38 -12.22
N SER A 164 2.84 -7.65 -12.00
CA SER A 164 3.77 -7.86 -10.88
C SER A 164 3.77 -6.61 -10.01
N TYR A 165 3.56 -6.78 -8.70
CA TYR A 165 3.48 -5.64 -7.78
C TYR A 165 3.96 -5.99 -6.39
N TRP A 166 4.39 -4.98 -5.64
CA TRP A 166 4.54 -5.06 -4.19
C TRP A 166 3.85 -3.90 -3.51
N MET A 167 3.56 -4.10 -2.23
CA MET A 167 3.14 -3.04 -1.33
C MET A 167 4.11 -3.00 -0.16
N ARG A 168 4.47 -1.80 0.27
CA ARG A 168 5.32 -1.57 1.44
C ARG A 168 4.58 -0.66 2.42
N ILE A 169 4.69 -0.97 3.71
CA ILE A 169 4.20 -0.12 4.82
C ILE A 169 5.37 0.09 5.78
N GLY A 170 5.90 1.31 5.87
CA GLY A 170 7.18 1.56 6.53
C GLY A 170 8.25 0.66 5.92
N GLU A 171 8.90 -0.20 6.69
CA GLU A 171 9.93 -1.10 6.14
C GLU A 171 9.40 -2.49 5.76
N LEU A 172 8.10 -2.71 5.93
CA LEU A 172 7.52 -4.05 5.79
C LEU A 172 6.93 -4.28 4.40
N PHE A 173 7.44 -5.29 3.72
CA PHE A 173 6.80 -5.96 2.58
C PHE A 173 6.10 -7.21 3.11
N SER A 174 4.81 -7.09 3.46
CA SER A 174 4.07 -8.24 4.00
C SER A 174 2.79 -8.48 3.23
N GLU A 175 2.56 -9.77 2.98
CA GLU A 175 1.31 -10.29 2.45
C GLU A 175 0.33 -10.68 3.58
N ASP A 176 0.77 -10.66 4.84
CA ASP A 176 0.00 -11.03 6.02
C ASP A 176 -0.56 -9.78 6.74
N ALA A 177 -1.89 -9.74 6.86
CA ALA A 177 -2.61 -8.68 7.53
C ALA A 177 -2.28 -8.59 9.03
N TRP A 178 -1.97 -9.72 9.69
CA TRP A 178 -1.63 -9.74 11.11
C TRP A 178 -0.24 -9.17 11.37
N GLU A 179 0.75 -9.59 10.59
CA GLU A 179 2.10 -9.06 10.66
C GLU A 179 2.10 -7.54 10.42
N THR A 180 1.36 -7.10 9.40
CA THR A 180 1.17 -5.69 9.09
C THR A 180 0.59 -4.90 10.27
N ARG A 181 -0.47 -5.41 10.92
CA ARG A 181 -1.10 -4.76 12.08
C ARG A 181 -0.15 -4.67 13.27
N LEU A 182 0.59 -5.74 13.55
CA LEU A 182 1.55 -5.76 14.63
C LEU A 182 2.71 -4.79 14.38
N HIS A 183 3.17 -4.68 13.13
CA HIS A 183 4.19 -3.71 12.72
C HIS A 183 3.70 -2.27 12.93
N ILE A 184 2.49 -1.94 12.45
CA ILE A 184 1.89 -0.60 12.64
C ILE A 184 1.78 -0.25 14.12
N LEU A 185 1.33 -1.19 14.96
CA LEU A 185 1.23 -0.99 16.40
C LEU A 185 2.60 -0.67 17.02
N ARG A 186 3.64 -1.45 16.68
CA ARG A 186 5.01 -1.24 17.16
C ARG A 186 5.55 0.12 16.72
N GLN A 187 5.39 0.49 15.45
CA GLN A 187 5.82 1.80 14.94
C GLN A 187 5.09 2.94 15.65
N GLY A 188 3.78 2.80 15.88
CA GLY A 188 2.99 3.78 16.62
C GLY A 188 3.47 3.97 18.07
N LEU A 189 3.82 2.88 18.75
CA LEU A 189 4.42 2.92 20.10
C LEU A 189 5.79 3.60 20.10
N ASP A 190 6.56 3.47 19.02
CA ASP A 190 7.83 4.18 18.80
C ASP A 190 7.66 5.65 18.37
N GLY A 191 6.43 6.18 18.33
CA GLY A 191 6.18 7.56 17.92
C GLY A 191 6.28 7.80 16.40
N ARG A 192 6.17 6.75 15.58
CA ARG A 192 6.32 6.83 14.12
C ARG A 192 5.03 6.47 13.40
N ILE A 193 4.66 7.26 12.38
CA ILE A 193 3.60 6.91 11.43
C ILE A 193 4.27 6.37 10.17
N PRO A 194 4.12 5.06 9.87
CA PRO A 194 4.67 4.50 8.64
C PRO A 194 3.93 5.09 7.44
N ASP A 195 4.70 5.43 6.41
CA ASP A 195 4.16 5.70 5.08
C ASP A 195 3.79 4.38 4.39
N GLY A 196 3.16 4.47 3.22
CA GLY A 196 2.83 3.30 2.41
C GLY A 196 2.99 3.55 0.93
N VAL A 197 3.37 2.51 0.18
CA VAL A 197 3.49 2.58 -1.28
C VAL A 197 3.00 1.31 -1.95
N LEU A 198 2.35 1.47 -3.09
CA LEU A 198 2.10 0.42 -4.09
C LEU A 198 2.97 0.70 -5.30
N VAL A 199 3.75 -0.28 -5.72
CA VAL A 199 4.46 -0.26 -7.01
C VAL A 199 3.95 -1.41 -7.84
N ARG A 200 3.43 -1.10 -9.03
CA ARG A 200 2.80 -2.06 -9.94
C ARG A 200 3.34 -1.89 -11.35
N ALA A 201 3.91 -2.96 -11.91
CA ALA A 201 4.14 -3.09 -13.33
C ALA A 201 3.15 -4.08 -13.95
N SER A 202 2.68 -3.80 -15.15
CA SER A 202 1.73 -4.67 -15.85
C SER A 202 1.96 -4.66 -17.36
N MET A 203 1.61 -5.77 -18.00
CA MET A 203 1.60 -5.92 -19.46
C MET A 203 0.26 -6.49 -19.90
N ARG A 204 -0.24 -6.04 -21.06
CA ARG A 204 -1.43 -6.62 -21.67
C ARG A 204 -1.12 -8.01 -22.20
N VAL A 205 -2.02 -8.95 -21.94
CA VAL A 205 -1.92 -10.35 -22.34
C VAL A 205 -3.29 -10.87 -22.78
N ARG A 206 -3.31 -11.90 -23.61
CA ARG A 206 -4.55 -12.53 -24.08
C ARG A 206 -4.99 -13.70 -23.20
N ASP A 207 -4.02 -14.42 -22.65
CA ASP A 207 -4.23 -15.65 -21.90
C ASP A 207 -3.12 -15.89 -20.87
N ALA A 208 -3.25 -17.00 -20.13
CA ALA A 208 -2.28 -17.40 -19.12
C ALA A 208 -0.89 -17.74 -19.70
N ARG A 209 -0.81 -18.25 -20.93
CA ARG A 209 0.49 -18.59 -21.56
C ARG A 209 1.29 -17.33 -21.90
N GLU A 210 0.62 -16.26 -22.29
CA GLU A 210 1.26 -14.95 -22.45
C GLU A 210 1.67 -14.33 -21.11
N ALA A 211 0.87 -14.54 -20.06
CA ALA A 211 1.21 -14.06 -18.72
C ALA A 211 2.54 -14.65 -18.22
N GLU A 212 2.78 -15.94 -18.43
CA GLU A 212 4.06 -16.60 -18.08
C GLU A 212 5.29 -15.95 -18.74
N ARG A 213 5.13 -15.38 -19.95
CA ARG A 213 6.21 -14.64 -20.64
C ARG A 213 6.30 -13.17 -20.22
N ALA A 214 5.19 -12.61 -19.75
CA ALA A 214 5.09 -11.20 -19.39
C ALA A 214 5.64 -10.91 -17.99
N TRP A 215 5.42 -11.79 -17.01
CA TRP A 215 5.90 -11.54 -15.63
C TRP A 215 7.41 -11.31 -15.52
N PRO A 216 8.28 -12.13 -16.15
CA PRO A 216 9.72 -11.87 -16.15
C PRO A 216 10.08 -10.51 -16.75
N VAL A 217 9.34 -10.04 -17.76
CA VAL A 217 9.55 -8.72 -18.37
C VAL A 217 9.15 -7.60 -17.41
N THR A 218 8.00 -7.72 -16.73
CA THR A 218 7.58 -6.73 -15.72
C THR A 218 8.52 -6.69 -14.52
N GLU A 219 9.10 -7.83 -14.12
CA GLU A 219 10.04 -7.91 -13.00
C GLU A 219 11.40 -7.33 -13.34
N SER A 220 11.94 -7.69 -14.51
CA SER A 220 13.15 -7.06 -15.04
C SER A 220 12.99 -5.55 -15.19
N PHE A 221 11.82 -5.09 -15.65
CA PHE A 221 11.49 -3.66 -15.68
C PHE A 221 11.55 -3.01 -14.30
N LEU A 222 10.97 -3.65 -13.27
CA LEU A 222 10.98 -3.13 -11.90
C LEU A 222 12.40 -3.11 -11.31
N ALA A 223 13.22 -4.11 -11.61
CA ALA A 223 14.64 -4.14 -11.22
C ALA A 223 15.45 -3.04 -11.92
N ASP A 224 15.25 -2.84 -13.24
CA ASP A 224 15.90 -1.76 -13.98
C ASP A 224 15.48 -0.38 -13.46
N LEU A 225 14.18 -0.20 -13.19
CA LEU A 225 13.64 1.05 -12.64
C LEU A 225 14.29 1.36 -11.30
N THR A 226 14.23 0.43 -10.36
CA THR A 226 14.74 0.63 -8.99
C THR A 226 16.24 0.91 -8.95
N ARG A 227 17.03 0.31 -9.85
CA ARG A 227 18.46 0.63 -10.03
C ARG A 227 18.72 2.04 -10.58
N ALA A 228 17.80 2.58 -11.36
CA ALA A 228 17.93 3.91 -11.98
C ALA A 228 17.41 5.05 -11.09
N LEU A 229 16.74 4.75 -9.97
CA LEU A 229 16.23 5.76 -9.06
C LEU A 229 17.34 6.45 -8.28
N SER A 230 17.12 7.73 -7.97
CA SER A 230 17.95 8.42 -6.98
C SER A 230 17.82 7.73 -5.61
N PRO A 231 18.80 7.90 -4.70
CA PRO A 231 18.71 7.30 -3.36
C PRO A 231 17.44 7.68 -2.60
N SER A 232 16.95 8.91 -2.76
CA SER A 232 15.72 9.36 -2.10
C SER A 232 14.46 8.73 -2.70
N ALA A 233 14.37 8.62 -4.02
CA ALA A 233 13.26 7.94 -4.69
C ALA A 233 13.26 6.43 -4.40
N ARG A 234 14.45 5.80 -4.40
CA ARG A 234 14.60 4.39 -4.03
C ARG A 234 14.14 4.15 -2.59
N ARG A 235 14.46 5.04 -1.64
CA ARG A 235 13.95 4.96 -0.27
C ARG A 235 12.42 5.04 -0.20
N MET A 236 11.82 5.94 -0.99
CA MET A 236 10.37 6.08 -1.04
C MET A 236 9.67 4.81 -1.56
N LEU A 237 10.28 4.06 -2.50
CA LEU A 237 9.67 2.84 -3.03
C LEU A 237 10.03 1.59 -2.23
N LEU A 238 11.23 1.52 -1.65
CA LEU A 238 11.81 0.31 -1.09
C LEU A 238 12.07 0.35 0.42
N GLY A 239 11.93 1.50 1.08
CA GLY A 239 12.16 1.63 2.51
C GLY A 239 13.39 2.46 2.90
N TRP A 240 13.48 2.84 4.17
CA TRP A 240 14.50 3.73 4.74
C TRP A 240 15.75 3.00 5.22
N GLY A 241 15.72 1.68 5.37
CA GLY A 241 16.75 0.94 6.10
C GLY A 241 16.61 1.14 7.61
N ARG A 242 16.72 0.06 8.36
CA ARG A 242 16.89 0.15 9.82
C ARG A 242 18.17 0.93 10.14
N PRO A 243 18.11 1.93 11.06
CA PRO A 243 19.32 2.53 11.61
C PRO A 243 20.16 1.50 12.39
#